data_AF-A0A9J5ZQA3-F1
#
_entry.id   AF-A0A9J5ZQA3-F1
#
_cell.length_a   1.000
_cell.length_b   1.000
_cell.length_c   1.000
_cell.angle_alpha   90.00
_cell.angle_beta   90.00
_cell.angle_gamma   90.00
#
_symmetry.space_group_name_H-M   'P 1'
#
loop_
_entity.id
_entity.type
_entity.pdbx_description
1 polymer ?
#
loop_
_entity_poly.entity_id
_entity_poly.type
_entity_poly.pdbx_seq_one_letter_code
_entity_poly.pdbx_strand_id
1 'polypeptide(L)'
;MANELVKLCGVDIEIVLFSPTNKPFSFFHPTTEAVIEQFLSPNSQSSEKTADQTRNKVNQLNNHLDAMGKRLEHIEEIECSQTLIQLSQMEENGQRSKCKSIDQLNADEITKFEAWLRTTVSTMNYRLEKLKN
;
A
#
# COMPACT_ATOMS: atom_id res chain seq x y z
N MET A 1 -0.18 10.30 -14.96
CA MET A 1 0.15 11.57 -15.64
C MET A 1 -0.41 12.77 -14.87
N ALA A 2 -1.73 12.90 -14.67
CA ALA A 2 -2.32 14.04 -13.97
C ALA A 2 -1.83 14.22 -12.53
N ASN A 3 -1.74 13.13 -11.74
CA ASN A 3 -1.19 13.19 -10.38
C ASN A 3 0.28 13.66 -10.33
N GLU A 4 1.09 13.28 -11.31
CA GLU A 4 2.49 13.72 -11.39
C GLU A 4 2.59 15.20 -11.74
N LEU A 5 1.73 15.70 -12.64
CA LEU A 5 1.65 17.14 -12.94
C LEU A 5 1.27 17.95 -11.70
N VAL A 6 0.26 17.48 -10.94
CA VAL A 6 -0.13 18.10 -9.67
C VAL A 6 1.06 18.16 -8.71
N LYS A 7 1.78 17.05 -8.53
CA LYS A 7 2.92 16.97 -7.61
C LYS A 7 4.12 17.83 -8.04
N LEU A 8 4.48 17.82 -9.32
CA LEU A 8 5.69 18.46 -9.82
C LEU A 8 5.48 19.94 -10.15
N CYS A 9 4.30 20.30 -10.62
CA CYS A 9 4.00 21.65 -11.08
C CYS A 9 3.10 22.43 -10.13
N GLY A 10 2.51 21.79 -9.11
CA GLY A 10 1.62 22.46 -8.15
C GLY A 10 0.36 23.05 -8.79
N VAL A 11 -0.14 22.40 -9.84
CA VAL A 11 -1.28 22.90 -10.63
C VAL A 11 -2.61 22.37 -10.14
N ASP A 12 -3.62 23.23 -10.23
CA ASP A 12 -5.02 22.84 -10.09
C ASP A 12 -5.54 22.35 -11.44
N ILE A 13 -6.23 21.22 -11.44
CA ILE A 13 -6.63 20.54 -12.67
C ILE A 13 -7.97 19.85 -12.48
N GLU A 14 -8.82 19.91 -13.51
CA GLU A 14 -9.99 19.04 -13.67
C GLU A 14 -9.93 18.44 -15.08
N ILE A 15 -10.04 17.12 -15.14
CA ILE A 15 -10.07 16.35 -16.39
C ILE A 15 -11.36 15.55 -16.37
N VAL A 16 -12.16 15.69 -17.43
CA VAL A 16 -13.39 14.91 -17.62
C VAL A 16 -13.30 14.16 -18.95
N LEU A 17 -13.47 12.84 -18.92
CA LEU A 17 -13.49 11.96 -20.08
C LEU A 17 -14.84 11.27 -20.16
N PHE A 18 -15.44 11.25 -21.35
CA PHE A 18 -16.67 10.51 -21.60
C PHE A 18 -16.36 9.22 -22.36
N SER A 19 -16.86 8.09 -21.86
CA SER A 19 -16.78 6.83 -22.61
C SER A 19 -17.66 6.89 -23.88
N PRO A 20 -17.47 5.97 -24.84
CA PRO A 20 -18.39 5.84 -25.99
C PRO A 20 -19.86 5.61 -25.59
N THR A 21 -20.10 5.07 -24.38
CA THR A 21 -21.45 4.90 -23.80
C THR A 21 -21.89 6.11 -22.97
N ASN A 22 -21.25 7.27 -23.15
CA ASN A 22 -21.54 8.53 -22.47
C ASN A 22 -21.44 8.49 -20.94
N LYS A 23 -20.55 7.66 -20.38
CA LYS A 23 -20.28 7.62 -18.93
C LYS A 23 -19.06 8.50 -18.60
N PRO A 24 -19.18 9.49 -17.68
CA PRO A 24 -18.06 10.35 -17.32
C PRO A 24 -17.07 9.64 -16.38
N PHE A 25 -15.79 9.90 -16.60
CA PHE A 25 -14.68 9.61 -15.71
C PHE A 25 -13.98 10.94 -15.45
N SER A 26 -13.71 11.25 -14.19
CA SER A 26 -13.04 12.51 -13.85
C SER A 26 -11.85 12.31 -12.93
N PHE A 27 -10.90 13.23 -13.06
CA PHE A 27 -9.81 13.45 -12.13
C PHE A 27 -9.78 14.93 -11.81
N PHE A 28 -9.66 15.28 -10.53
CA PHE A 28 -9.61 16.67 -10.10
C PHE A 28 -8.61 16.86 -8.96
N HIS A 29 -8.01 18.03 -8.91
CA HIS A 29 -7.19 18.52 -7.80
C HIS A 29 -7.28 20.05 -7.74
N PRO A 30 -7.42 20.65 -6.54
CA PRO A 30 -7.50 20.01 -5.24
C PRO A 30 -8.88 19.42 -4.94
N THR A 31 -9.95 20.09 -5.36
CA THR A 31 -11.33 19.58 -5.39
C THR A 31 -12.03 20.11 -6.62
N THR A 32 -13.11 19.45 -7.06
CA THR A 32 -13.95 19.93 -8.16
C THR A 32 -14.47 21.35 -7.90
N GLU A 33 -14.93 21.63 -6.68
CA GLU A 33 -15.50 22.93 -6.33
C GLU A 33 -14.46 24.06 -6.44
N ALA A 34 -13.23 23.82 -5.99
CA ALA A 34 -12.16 24.81 -6.07
C ALA A 34 -11.80 25.13 -7.53
N VAL A 35 -11.74 24.11 -8.39
CA VAL A 35 -11.45 24.29 -9.81
C VAL A 35 -12.61 25.00 -10.53
N ILE A 36 -13.86 24.63 -10.23
CA ILE A 36 -15.05 25.30 -10.79
C ILE A 36 -15.13 26.76 -10.34
N GLU A 37 -14.90 27.05 -9.05
CA GLU A 37 -14.93 28.43 -8.53
C GLU A 37 -13.87 29.30 -9.23
N GLN A 38 -12.65 28.78 -9.39
CA GLN A 38 -11.58 29.46 -10.11
C GLN A 38 -11.90 29.68 -11.59
N PHE A 39 -12.53 28.69 -12.24
CA PHE A 39 -12.96 28.80 -13.63
C PHE A 39 -14.07 29.84 -13.84
N LEU A 40 -15.05 29.90 -12.93
CA LEU A 40 -16.16 30.84 -13.01
C LEU A 40 -15.76 32.27 -12.66
N SER A 41 -14.77 32.46 -11.77
CA SER A 41 -14.32 33.77 -11.29
C SER A 41 -12.80 33.94 -11.39
N PRO A 42 -12.25 33.94 -12.62
CA PRO A 42 -10.81 34.06 -12.83
C PRO A 42 -10.29 35.39 -12.28
N ASN A 43 -9.17 35.35 -11.55
CA ASN A 43 -8.51 36.48 -10.90
C ASN A 43 -9.27 37.10 -9.72
N SER A 44 -10.28 36.43 -9.16
CA SER A 44 -10.85 36.87 -7.90
C SER A 44 -9.93 36.47 -6.74
N GLN A 45 -9.49 37.46 -5.96
CA GLN A 45 -8.63 37.23 -4.77
C GLN A 45 -9.28 36.28 -3.77
N SER A 46 -10.61 36.27 -3.70
CA SER A 46 -11.38 35.34 -2.87
C SER A 46 -11.21 33.90 -3.35
N SER A 47 -11.42 33.63 -4.65
CA SER A 47 -11.32 32.28 -5.21
C SER A 47 -9.90 31.73 -5.10
N GLU A 48 -8.88 32.57 -5.38
CA GLU A 48 -7.48 32.15 -5.28
C GLU A 48 -7.10 31.74 -3.85
N LYS A 49 -7.52 32.53 -2.86
CA LYS A 49 -7.30 32.21 -1.44
C LYS A 49 -8.04 30.94 -1.02
N THR A 50 -9.28 30.74 -1.47
CA THR A 50 -10.07 29.54 -1.19
C THR A 50 -9.42 28.29 -1.82
N ALA A 51 -8.94 28.40 -3.07
CA ALA A 51 -8.26 27.33 -3.78
C ALA A 51 -6.96 26.93 -3.07
N ASP A 52 -6.15 27.90 -2.65
CA ASP A 52 -4.91 27.65 -1.91
C ASP A 52 -5.16 26.97 -0.56
N GLN A 53 -6.16 27.44 0.19
CA GLN A 53 -6.56 26.80 1.45
C GLN A 53 -7.00 25.36 1.24
N THR A 54 -7.79 25.12 0.19
CA THR A 54 -8.27 23.79 -0.18
C THR A 54 -7.11 22.88 -0.59
N ARG A 55 -6.20 23.36 -1.43
CA ARG A 55 -4.98 22.65 -1.86
C ARG A 55 -4.10 22.26 -0.68
N ASN A 56 -3.84 23.21 0.22
CA ASN A 56 -3.05 22.97 1.42
C ASN A 56 -3.67 21.89 2.30
N LYS A 57 -4.99 21.93 2.50
CA LYS A 57 -5.70 20.93 3.28
C LYS A 57 -5.64 19.54 2.65
N VAL A 58 -5.86 19.43 1.33
CA VAL A 58 -5.75 18.16 0.60
C VAL A 58 -4.33 17.59 0.69
N ASN A 59 -3.32 18.43 0.51
CA ASN A 59 -1.93 18.01 0.60
C ASN A 59 -1.54 17.58 2.03
N GLN A 60 -2.02 18.26 3.06
CA GLN A 60 -1.84 17.84 4.45
C GLN A 60 -2.44 16.46 4.72
N LEU A 61 -3.66 16.21 4.23
CA LEU A 61 -4.30 14.90 4.38
C LEU A 61 -3.54 13.80 3.63
N ASN A 62 -3.10 14.08 2.41
CA ASN A 62 -2.30 13.13 1.62
C ASN A 62 -0.97 12.80 2.32
N ASN A 63 -0.28 13.81 2.88
CA ASN A 63 0.95 13.59 3.64
C ASN A 63 0.70 12.78 4.92
N HIS A 64 -0.43 13.00 5.59
CA HIS A 64 -0.81 12.21 6.76
C HIS A 64 -1.08 10.74 6.40
N LEU A 65 -1.78 10.49 5.29
CA LEU A 65 -2.01 9.14 4.77
C LEU A 65 -0.71 8.43 4.40
N ASP A 66 0.20 9.11 3.71
CA ASP A 66 1.53 8.57 3.37
C ASP A 66 2.35 8.23 4.63
N ALA A 67 2.34 9.11 5.63
CA ALA A 67 3.01 8.88 6.90
C ALA A 67 2.40 7.68 7.67
N MET A 68 1.08 7.53 7.65
CA MET A 68 0.41 6.37 8.25
C MET A 68 0.75 5.07 7.51
N GLY A 69 0.77 5.09 6.16
CA GLY A 69 1.16 3.95 5.34
C GLY A 69 2.57 3.46 5.68
N LYS A 70 3.54 4.36 5.72
CA LYS A 70 4.93 4.06 6.11
C LYS A 70 5.03 3.49 7.53
N ARG A 71 4.21 3.96 8.46
CA ARG A 71 4.17 3.41 9.83
C ARG A 71 3.62 1.99 9.86
N LEU A 72 2.60 1.68 9.05
CA LEU A 72 2.06 0.32 8.96
C LEU A 72 3.09 -0.64 8.36
N GLU A 73 3.76 -0.26 7.27
CA GLU A 73 4.84 -1.04 6.66
C GLU A 73 5.96 -1.33 7.67
N HIS A 74 6.35 -0.33 8.46
CA HIS A 74 7.39 -0.50 9.48
C HIS A 74 6.96 -1.43 10.63
N ILE A 75 5.69 -1.35 11.04
CA ILE A 75 5.15 -2.27 12.06
C ILE A 75 5.15 -3.70 11.55
N GLU A 76 4.72 -3.92 10.30
CA GLU A 76 4.73 -5.24 9.66
C GLU A 76 6.14 -5.81 9.55
N GLU A 77 7.12 -4.97 9.19
CA GLU A 77 8.54 -5.35 9.15
C GLU A 77 9.07 -5.76 10.54
N ILE A 78 8.73 -5.00 11.59
CA ILE A 78 9.10 -5.32 12.97
C ILE A 78 8.45 -6.62 13.42
N GLU A 79 7.17 -6.83 13.18
CA GLU A 79 6.43 -8.03 13.59
C GLU A 79 6.98 -9.29 12.90
N CYS A 80 7.30 -9.18 11.61
CA CYS A 80 7.95 -10.24 10.86
C CYS A 80 9.33 -10.57 11.45
N SER A 81 10.14 -9.55 11.72
CA SER A 81 11.47 -9.71 12.34
C SER A 81 11.39 -10.32 13.74
N GLN A 82 10.42 -9.90 14.56
CA GLN A 82 10.19 -10.42 15.91
C GLN A 82 9.73 -11.88 15.87
N THR A 83 8.81 -12.22 14.97
CA THR A 83 8.36 -13.61 14.77
C THR A 83 9.53 -14.52 14.39
N LEU A 84 10.42 -14.06 13.50
CA LEU A 84 11.63 -14.80 13.12
C LEU A 84 12.58 -14.99 14.31
N ILE A 85 12.78 -13.97 15.14
CA ILE A 85 13.62 -14.06 16.34
C ILE A 85 13.00 -15.04 17.35
N GLN A 86 11.69 -14.97 17.61
CA GLN A 86 11.01 -15.89 18.53
C GLN A 86 11.08 -17.34 18.07
N LEU A 87 10.90 -17.60 16.78
CA LEU A 87 11.11 -18.94 16.20
C LEU A 87 12.54 -19.42 16.45
N SER A 88 13.54 -18.58 16.24
CA SER A 88 14.95 -18.96 16.49
C SER A 88 15.28 -19.21 17.97
N GLN A 89 14.59 -18.55 18.91
CA GLN A 89 14.80 -18.70 20.36
C GLN A 89 14.07 -19.92 20.93
N MET A 90 12.88 -20.25 20.42
CA MET A 90 12.18 -21.50 20.76
C MET A 90 12.96 -22.75 20.28
N GLU A 91 13.82 -22.59 19.28
CA GLU A 91 14.70 -23.63 18.72
C GLU A 91 15.96 -23.93 19.56
N GLU A 92 16.36 -23.08 20.52
CA GLU A 92 17.49 -23.37 21.43
C GLU A 92 17.16 -24.45 22.49
N ASN A 93 15.88 -24.79 22.67
CA ASN A 93 15.42 -25.69 23.73
C ASN A 93 15.09 -27.13 23.25
N GLY A 94 15.28 -27.42 21.96
CA GLY A 94 15.10 -28.76 21.42
C GLY A 94 14.79 -28.76 19.93
N GLN A 95 15.68 -29.40 19.19
CA GLN A 95 15.54 -29.74 17.77
C GLN A 95 15.86 -28.63 16.75
N ARG A 96 17.17 -28.50 16.52
CA ARG A 96 17.80 -27.84 15.37
C ARG A 96 17.30 -28.46 14.05
N SER A 97 16.26 -27.92 13.44
CA SER A 97 16.04 -28.15 12.02
C SER A 97 15.38 -26.95 11.33
N LYS A 98 16.22 -26.24 10.57
CA LYS A 98 16.00 -25.93 9.15
C LYS A 98 15.63 -24.49 8.78
N CYS A 99 16.30 -23.51 9.35
CA CYS A 99 16.53 -22.24 8.67
C CYS A 99 18.04 -21.97 8.55
N LYS A 100 18.69 -22.68 7.62
CA LYS A 100 19.86 -22.09 6.94
C LYS A 100 19.28 -21.10 5.92
N SER A 101 19.97 -19.97 5.65
CA SER A 101 19.60 -19.12 4.50
C SER A 101 19.45 -20.01 3.25
N ILE A 102 18.44 -19.74 2.41
CA ILE A 102 18.19 -20.50 1.18
C ILE A 102 19.47 -20.63 0.34
N ASP A 103 20.33 -19.62 0.38
CA ASP A 103 21.59 -19.56 -0.36
C ASP A 103 22.66 -20.57 0.11
N GLN A 104 22.46 -21.23 1.27
CA GLN A 104 23.41 -22.17 1.87
C GLN A 104 22.94 -23.63 1.83
N LEU A 105 21.80 -23.91 1.19
CA LEU A 105 21.27 -25.27 1.07
C LEU A 105 21.83 -25.96 -0.16
N ASN A 106 22.29 -27.21 0.00
CA ASN A 106 22.60 -28.04 -1.16
C ASN A 106 21.31 -28.62 -1.78
N ALA A 107 21.41 -29.19 -2.99
CA ALA A 107 20.25 -29.66 -3.75
C ALA A 107 19.37 -30.68 -2.98
N ASP A 108 19.98 -31.62 -2.24
CA ASP A 108 19.25 -32.63 -1.45
C ASP A 108 18.53 -31.99 -0.25
N GLU A 109 19.17 -31.01 0.40
CA GLU A 109 18.56 -30.24 1.49
C GLU A 109 17.38 -29.39 0.99
N ILE A 110 17.48 -28.81 -0.22
CA ILE A 110 16.39 -28.04 -0.86
C ILE A 110 15.20 -28.94 -1.13
N THR A 111 15.39 -30.11 -1.75
CA THR A 111 14.29 -31.03 -2.04
C THR A 111 13.60 -31.50 -0.76
N LYS A 112 14.37 -31.79 0.30
CA LYS A 112 13.80 -32.13 1.60
C LYS A 112 13.03 -30.96 2.22
N PHE A 113 13.46 -29.72 2.01
CA PHE A 113 12.76 -28.52 2.47
C PHE A 113 11.44 -28.31 1.74
N GLU A 114 11.46 -28.41 0.42
CA GLU A 114 10.27 -28.30 -0.43
C GLU A 114 9.22 -29.37 -0.09
N ALA A 115 9.62 -30.62 0.07
CA ALA A 115 8.71 -31.72 0.44
C ALA A 115 8.03 -31.46 1.79
N TRP A 116 8.79 -30.93 2.76
CA TRP A 116 8.24 -30.56 4.06
C TRP A 116 7.25 -29.40 3.96
N LEU A 117 7.58 -28.33 3.22
CA LEU A 117 6.68 -27.19 3.00
C LEU A 117 5.37 -27.63 2.34
N ARG A 118 5.43 -28.45 1.28
CA ARG A 118 4.23 -28.99 0.62
C ARG A 118 3.35 -29.77 1.58
N THR A 119 3.95 -30.56 2.47
CA THR A 119 3.23 -31.34 3.48
C THR A 119 2.56 -30.44 4.51
N THR A 120 3.28 -29.44 5.02
CA THR A 120 2.77 -28.47 6.00
C THR A 120 1.61 -27.66 5.43
N VAL A 121 1.76 -27.12 4.22
CA VAL A 121 0.70 -26.37 3.52
C VAL A 121 -0.54 -27.23 3.29
N SER A 122 -0.36 -28.47 2.82
CA SER A 122 -1.48 -29.40 2.63
C SER A 122 -2.23 -29.69 3.93
N THR A 123 -1.49 -29.83 5.03
CA THR A 123 -2.05 -30.08 6.37
C THR A 123 -2.84 -28.88 6.87
N MET A 124 -2.33 -27.66 6.69
CA MET A 124 -3.02 -26.43 7.07
C MET A 124 -4.32 -26.25 6.27
N ASN A 125 -4.28 -26.46 4.96
CA ASN A 125 -5.47 -26.39 4.11
C ASN A 125 -6.54 -27.42 4.51
N TYR A 126 -6.13 -28.66 4.79
CA TYR A 126 -7.06 -29.67 5.30
C TYR A 126 -7.73 -29.24 6.62
N ARG A 127 -6.96 -28.63 7.53
CA ARG A 127 -7.50 -28.12 8.80
C ARG A 127 -8.45 -26.94 8.59
N LEU A 128 -8.14 -26.03 7.68
CA LEU A 128 -9.00 -24.91 7.32
C LEU A 128 -10.34 -25.37 6.73
N GLU A 129 -10.32 -26.34 5.82
CA GLU A 129 -11.55 -26.91 5.25
C GLU A 129 -12.40 -27.61 6.33
N LYS A 130 -11.76 -28.26 7.30
CA LYS A 130 -12.48 -28.89 8.43
C LYS A 130 -13.13 -27.88 9.37
N LEU A 131 -12.65 -26.64 9.44
CA LEU A 131 -13.23 -25.57 10.25
C LEU A 131 -14.39 -24.84 9.55
N LYS A 132 -14.57 -25.10 8.25
CA LYS A 132 -15.63 -24.49 7.42
C LYS A 132 -16.93 -25.31 7.40
N ASN A 133 -16.90 -26.53 7.94
CA ASN A 133 -18.04 -27.42 8.16
C ASN A 133 -18.39 -27.49 9.65
#